data_AF-A0A2E6RFF6-F1
#
_entry.id   AF-A0A2E6RFF6-F1
#
_cell.length_a   1.000
_cell.length_b   1.000
_cell.length_c   1.000
_cell.angle_alpha   90.00
_cell.angle_beta   90.00
_cell.angle_gamma   90.00
#
_symmetry.space_group_name_H-M   'P 1'
#
loop_
_entity.id
_entity.type
_entity.pdbx_description
1 polymer ?
#
loop_
_entity_poly.entity_id
_entity_poly.type
_entity_poly.pdbx_seq_one_letter_code
_entity_poly.pdbx_strand_id
1 'polypeptide(L)' 'MELWNSHPRVYLPIEKTGRALCPYCGAQFELESSD' A
#
# COMPACT_ATOMS: atom_id res chain seq x y z
N MET A 1 2.55 -21.30 0.45
CA MET A 1 3.21 -20.34 -0.47
C MET A 1 3.59 -19.16 0.40
N GLU A 2 4.89 -18.97 0.57
CA GLU A 2 5.42 -18.01 1.56
C GLU A 2 4.96 -16.58 1.26
N LEU A 3 4.48 -15.87 2.28
CA LEU A 3 3.88 -14.52 2.15
C LEU A 3 4.86 -13.48 1.57
N TRP A 4 6.17 -13.72 1.67
CA TRP A 4 7.24 -12.78 1.33
C TRP A 4 7.44 -12.57 -0.18
N ASN A 5 6.81 -13.40 -1.04
CA ASN A 5 6.92 -13.32 -2.51
C ASN A 5 5.58 -13.19 -3.24
N SER A 6 4.51 -12.83 -2.52
CA SER A 6 3.17 -12.81 -3.13
C SER A 6 3.02 -11.76 -4.24
N HIS A 7 3.87 -10.71 -4.26
CA HIS A 7 3.99 -9.78 -5.38
C HIS A 7 5.30 -8.96 -5.29
N PRO A 8 5.72 -8.31 -6.39
CA PRO A 8 6.85 -7.38 -6.39
C PRO A 8 6.64 -6.19 -5.45
N ARG A 9 7.74 -5.60 -4.97
CA ARG A 9 7.70 -4.34 -4.24
C ARG A 9 7.31 -3.20 -5.18
N VAL A 10 6.34 -2.39 -4.78
CA VAL A 10 5.84 -1.25 -5.57
C VAL A 10 5.66 -0.01 -4.70
N TYR A 11 5.71 1.15 -5.35
CA TYR A 11 5.47 2.45 -4.71
C TYR A 11 4.02 2.87 -4.95
N LEU A 12 3.32 3.22 -3.87
CA LEU A 12 1.93 3.69 -3.93
C LEU A 12 1.88 5.22 -3.77
N PRO A 13 1.18 5.96 -4.65
CA PRO A 13 1.12 7.42 -4.60
C PRO A 13 0.10 7.92 -3.56
N ILE A 14 0.39 7.73 -2.27
CA ILE A 14 -0.52 8.10 -1.15
C ILE A 14 -0.59 9.61 -0.89
N GLU A 15 0.38 10.39 -1.38
CA GLU A 15 0.54 11.82 -1.05
C GLU A 15 -0.62 12.71 -1.51
N LYS A 16 -1.30 12.36 -2.61
CA LYS A 16 -2.36 13.22 -3.20
C LYS A 16 -3.72 13.03 -2.55
N THR A 17 -4.02 11.81 -2.11
CA THR A 17 -5.35 11.38 -1.67
C THR A 17 -5.40 11.01 -0.20
N GLY A 18 -4.25 10.87 0.48
CA GLY A 18 -4.16 10.37 1.85
C GLY A 18 -4.41 8.87 1.97
N ARG A 19 -4.79 8.20 0.88
CA ARG A 19 -5.14 6.77 0.84
C ARG A 19 -4.69 6.14 -0.46
N ALA A 20 -4.16 4.92 -0.41
CA ALA A 20 -3.88 4.13 -1.61
C ALA A 20 -4.18 2.64 -1.39
N LEU A 21 -4.37 1.95 -2.51
CA LEU A 21 -4.71 0.53 -2.55
C LEU A 21 -3.64 -0.20 -3.35
N CYS A 22 -3.10 -1.29 -2.81
CA CYS A 22 -2.15 -2.13 -3.52
C CYS A 22 -2.85 -2.84 -4.69
N PRO A 23 -2.37 -2.70 -5.94
CA PRO A 23 -3.03 -3.32 -7.10
C PRO A 23 -2.85 -4.84 -7.16
N TYR A 24 -1.97 -5.41 -6.33
CA TYR A 24 -1.69 -6.85 -6.31
C TYR A 24 -2.46 -7.57 -5.22
N CYS A 25 -2.31 -7.13 -3.97
CA CYS A 25 -2.89 -7.81 -2.80
C CYS A 25 -4.14 -7.14 -2.24
N GLY A 26 -4.52 -5.96 -2.73
CA GLY A 26 -5.69 -5.24 -2.24
C GLY A 26 -5.50 -4.60 -0.87
N ALA A 27 -4.28 -4.57 -0.32
CA ALA A 27 -4.01 -3.89 0.94
C ALA A 27 -4.30 -2.38 0.82
N GLN A 28 -5.05 -1.85 1.79
CA GLN A 28 -5.38 -0.43 1.88
C GLN A 28 -4.43 0.26 2.85
N PHE A 29 -3.83 1.35 2.41
CA PHE A 29 -2.93 2.19 3.19
C PHE A 29 -3.53 3.57 3.34
N GLU A 30 -3.40 4.15 4.54
CA GLU A 30 -3.84 5.49 4.88
C GLU A 30 -2.67 6.26 5.50
N LEU A 31 -2.53 7.53 5.15
CA LEU A 31 -1.55 8.42 5.77
C LEU A 31 -2.07 8.80 7.15
N GLU A 32 -1.38 8.32 8.18
CA GLU A 32 -1.68 8.70 9.56
C GLU A 32 -1.25 10.17 9.78
N SER A 33 -2.22 11.02 10.10
CA SER A 33 -1.95 12.37 10.57
C SER A 33 -1.49 12.29 12.03
N SER A 34 -0.18 12.20 12.24
CA SER A 34 0.44 12.24 13.56
C SER A 34 0.27 13.64 14.15
N ASP A 35 -0.70 13.79 15.05
CA ASP A 35 -0.82 14.91 16.01
C ASP A 35 0.12 14.66 17.20
#